data_AF-A0A940R0X1-F1
#
_entry.id   AF-A0A940R0X1-F1
#
_cell.length_a   1.000
_cell.length_b   1.000
_cell.length_c   1.000
_cell.angle_alpha   90.00
_cell.angle_beta   90.00
_cell.angle_gamma   90.00
#
_symmetry.space_group_name_H-M   'P 1'
#
loop_
_entity.id
_entity.type
_entity.pdbx_description
1 polymer ?
#
loop_
_entity_poly.entity_id
_entity_poly.type
_entity_poly.pdbx_seq_one_letter_code
_entity_poly.pdbx_strand_id
1 'polypeptide(L)'
;MAQSVSSSPSDFIREVIEEHLRTSRFKGRVATRFPPEPNGYLHIGHAKSVCLNFGIAAQYEGTCNLRMDDTDPAGESLEYVESIINDVRWLGFDWQDRLFYASDYFEQLYQFAVQLIKVGKAYVCSLSADEIREQRGTLTEPGKESPYRERSVEENLDLFARMRAGEFEDGAHVLRAKIDMTSPNFLMRDPVLYRIKRATHYRTGAKWCIYPMYDFAHCLSDSIEKITHSICTLEFENNRPLYDWILDQLKL
;
A
#
# COMPACT_ATOMS: atom_id res chain seq x y z
N MET A 1 4.84 -5.39 49.72
CA MET A 1 3.66 -5.01 48.92
C MET A 1 3.83 -5.62 47.54
N ALA A 2 3.01 -6.61 47.20
CA ALA A 2 3.00 -7.17 45.86
C ALA A 2 2.36 -6.11 44.94
N GLN A 3 3.16 -5.52 44.03
CA GLN A 3 2.61 -4.70 42.97
C GLN A 3 1.73 -5.60 42.10
N SER A 4 0.47 -5.22 41.98
CA SER A 4 -0.47 -5.80 41.03
C SER A 4 0.12 -5.64 39.63
N VAL A 5 0.54 -6.74 39.02
CA VAL A 5 0.74 -6.78 37.57
C VAL A 5 -0.64 -6.53 36.98
N SER A 6 -0.92 -5.30 36.54
CA SER A 6 -2.13 -5.06 35.75
C SER A 6 -1.99 -5.95 34.52
N SER A 7 -2.84 -6.97 34.39
CA SER A 7 -2.97 -7.70 33.14
C SER A 7 -3.29 -6.64 32.09
N SER A 8 -2.30 -6.28 31.27
CA SER A 8 -2.53 -5.39 30.14
C SER A 8 -3.69 -5.99 29.34
N PRO A 9 -4.68 -5.20 28.92
CA PRO A 9 -5.75 -5.75 28.10
C PRO A 9 -5.13 -6.46 26.90
N SER A 10 -5.27 -7.79 26.87
CA SER A 10 -4.80 -8.63 25.77
C SER A 10 -5.84 -8.54 24.66
N ASP A 11 -5.37 -8.17 23.48
CA ASP A 11 -6.14 -8.24 22.25
C ASP A 11 -5.43 -9.20 21.28
N PHE A 12 -6.16 -9.66 20.26
CA PHE A 12 -5.65 -10.65 19.32
C PHE A 12 -4.38 -10.19 18.55
N ILE A 13 -4.14 -8.89 18.41
CA ILE A 13 -2.93 -8.37 17.73
C ILE A 13 -1.71 -8.61 18.63
N ARG A 14 -1.85 -8.32 19.93
CA ARG A 14 -0.80 -8.57 20.93
C ARG A 14 -0.48 -10.05 21.07
N GLU A 15 -1.50 -10.92 21.05
CA GLU A 15 -1.32 -12.38 21.06
C GLU A 15 -0.49 -12.87 19.85
N VAL A 16 -0.77 -12.33 18.65
CA VAL A 16 0.02 -12.64 17.45
C VAL A 16 1.46 -12.15 17.56
N ILE A 17 1.67 -10.94 18.10
CA ILE A 17 3.02 -10.40 18.31
C ILE A 17 3.80 -11.25 19.31
N GLU A 18 3.17 -11.64 20.42
CA GLU A 18 3.79 -12.51 21.44
C GLU A 18 4.17 -13.87 20.87
N GLU A 19 3.33 -14.46 20.02
CA GLU A 19 3.65 -15.69 19.32
C GLU A 19 4.83 -15.50 18.33
N HIS A 20 4.88 -14.39 17.59
CA HIS A 20 5.99 -14.09 16.69
C HIS A 20 7.30 -13.82 17.43
N LEU A 21 7.25 -13.23 18.63
CA LEU A 21 8.40 -13.06 19.51
C LEU A 21 8.86 -14.42 20.05
N ARG A 22 7.94 -15.26 20.53
CA ARG A 22 8.21 -16.61 21.03
C ARG A 22 8.86 -17.51 19.99
N THR A 23 8.39 -17.43 18.74
CA THR A 23 8.93 -18.20 17.60
C THR A 23 10.11 -17.52 16.93
N SER A 24 10.52 -16.33 17.38
CA SER A 24 11.60 -15.54 16.79
C SER A 24 11.40 -15.24 15.28
N ARG A 25 10.15 -15.19 14.79
CA ARG A 25 9.82 -15.01 13.36
C ARG A 25 10.53 -13.81 12.74
N PHE A 26 10.53 -12.68 13.45
CA PHE A 26 11.16 -11.43 13.01
C PHE A 26 12.46 -11.11 13.73
N LYS A 27 13.16 -12.14 14.23
CA LYS A 27 14.39 -12.01 15.03
C LYS A 27 14.18 -11.12 16.27
N GLY A 28 13.01 -11.24 16.90
CA GLY A 28 12.63 -10.47 18.09
C GLY A 28 12.22 -9.01 17.84
N ARG A 29 12.17 -8.55 16.58
CA ARG A 29 11.77 -7.16 16.28
C ARG A 29 10.26 -6.99 16.22
N VAL A 30 9.80 -5.83 16.70
CA VAL A 30 8.45 -5.31 16.46
C VAL A 30 8.59 -3.97 15.73
N ALA A 31 8.03 -3.89 14.53
CA ALA A 31 7.94 -2.66 13.74
C ALA A 31 6.52 -2.49 13.20
N THR A 32 5.89 -1.39 13.56
CA THR A 32 4.53 -0.96 13.15
C THR A 32 4.62 0.36 12.38
N ARG A 33 3.49 0.82 11.85
CA ARG A 33 3.38 2.15 11.22
C ARG A 33 1.97 2.69 11.33
N PHE A 34 1.86 4.02 11.42
CA PHE A 34 0.63 4.76 11.18
C PHE A 34 0.73 5.44 9.81
N PRO A 35 -0.02 4.98 8.78
CA PRO A 35 0.13 5.46 7.40
C PRO A 35 -1.09 6.27 6.91
N PRO A 36 -1.40 7.47 7.45
CA PRO A 36 -2.52 8.26 6.97
C PRO A 36 -2.27 8.82 5.56
N GLU A 37 -3.33 8.90 4.75
CA GLU A 37 -3.33 9.71 3.53
C GLU A 37 -3.47 11.19 3.93
N PRO A 38 -2.63 12.10 3.40
CA PRO A 38 -2.67 13.51 3.78
C PRO A 38 -3.74 14.28 2.98
N ASN A 39 -4.99 13.80 3.01
CA ASN A 39 -6.14 14.38 2.28
C ASN A 39 -7.24 14.96 3.20
N GLY A 40 -6.99 14.98 4.52
CA GLY A 40 -7.90 15.50 5.52
C GLY A 40 -7.29 15.52 6.92
N TYR A 41 -8.00 16.19 7.84
CA TYR A 41 -7.63 16.26 9.25
C TYR A 41 -7.87 14.93 9.98
N LEU A 42 -7.05 14.61 10.97
CA LEU A 42 -7.27 13.43 11.79
C LEU A 42 -8.51 13.61 12.68
N HIS A 43 -9.48 12.70 12.58
CA HIS A 43 -10.57 12.57 13.55
C HIS A 43 -10.28 11.51 14.65
N ILE A 44 -11.16 11.40 15.65
CA ILE A 44 -11.01 10.48 16.79
C ILE A 44 -10.82 9.00 16.41
N GLY A 45 -11.37 8.55 15.27
CA GLY A 45 -11.10 7.22 14.73
C GLY A 45 -9.61 6.95 14.45
N HIS A 46 -8.86 7.96 14.00
CA HIS A 46 -7.42 7.84 13.79
C HIS A 46 -6.67 7.75 15.12
N ALA A 47 -7.12 8.42 16.18
CA ALA A 47 -6.51 8.31 17.50
C ALA A 47 -6.46 6.84 17.98
N LYS A 48 -7.48 6.02 17.68
CA LYS A 48 -7.45 4.57 17.93
C LYS A 48 -6.27 3.90 17.23
N SER A 49 -6.09 4.17 15.93
CA SER A 49 -4.99 3.59 15.13
C SER A 49 -3.61 4.07 15.58
N VAL A 50 -3.49 5.36 15.91
CA VAL A 50 -2.26 5.97 16.46
C VAL A 50 -1.90 5.29 17.78
N CYS A 51 -2.81 5.29 18.76
CA CYS A 51 -2.57 4.68 20.06
C CYS A 51 -2.24 3.18 19.95
N LEU A 52 -2.87 2.46 19.01
CA LEU A 52 -2.58 1.04 18.79
C LEU A 52 -1.17 0.83 18.23
N ASN A 53 -0.82 1.48 17.11
CA ASN A 53 0.46 1.24 16.44
C ASN A 53 1.65 1.74 17.26
N PHE A 54 1.58 2.97 17.78
CA PHE A 54 2.64 3.53 18.61
C PHE A 54 2.68 2.89 19.99
N GLY A 55 1.53 2.56 20.58
CA GLY A 55 1.46 1.88 21.87
C GLY A 55 2.04 0.48 21.82
N ILE A 56 1.82 -0.27 20.74
CA ILE A 56 2.47 -1.57 20.49
C ILE A 56 3.98 -1.39 20.39
N ALA A 57 4.46 -0.44 19.58
CA ALA A 57 5.90 -0.21 19.46
C ALA A 57 6.53 0.15 20.81
N ALA A 58 5.91 1.01 21.60
CA ALA A 58 6.41 1.37 22.93
C ALA A 58 6.40 0.17 23.90
N GLN A 59 5.33 -0.64 23.90
CA GLN A 59 5.18 -1.79 24.79
C GLN A 59 6.24 -2.88 24.55
N TYR A 60 6.61 -3.11 23.28
CA TYR A 60 7.54 -4.18 22.90
C TYR A 60 8.93 -3.64 22.53
N GLU A 61 9.29 -2.42 22.97
CA GLU A 61 10.58 -1.78 22.69
C GLU A 61 10.94 -1.78 21.17
N GLY A 62 9.90 -1.65 20.35
CA GLY A 62 9.95 -1.66 18.89
C GLY A 62 9.98 -0.26 18.28
N THR A 63 9.67 -0.20 16.98
CA THR A 63 9.60 1.06 16.22
C THR A 63 8.21 1.26 15.63
N CYS A 64 7.73 2.51 15.61
CA CYS A 64 6.54 2.90 14.85
C CYS A 64 6.88 4.03 13.90
N ASN A 65 6.63 3.82 12.61
CA ASN A 65 6.82 4.83 11.59
C ASN A 65 5.57 5.72 11.46
N LEU A 66 5.76 7.00 11.17
CA LEU A 66 4.70 7.85 10.62
C LEU A 66 4.93 7.94 9.10
N ARG A 67 4.01 7.42 8.30
CA ARG A 67 4.10 7.48 6.84
C ARG A 67 2.95 8.29 6.27
N MET A 68 3.22 9.30 5.47
CA MET A 68 2.18 9.88 4.63
C MET A 68 1.99 8.94 3.43
N ASP A 69 0.81 8.33 3.30
CA ASP A 69 0.47 7.46 2.15
C ASP A 69 0.05 8.34 0.97
N ASP A 70 1.01 9.13 0.48
CA ASP A 70 0.82 10.22 -0.45
C ASP A 70 0.93 9.77 -1.92
N THR A 71 0.04 8.87 -2.32
CA THR A 71 0.07 8.25 -3.65
C THR A 71 -0.94 8.86 -4.62
N ASP A 72 -1.92 9.61 -4.13
CA ASP A 72 -2.91 10.30 -4.96
C ASP A 72 -2.62 11.81 -5.04
N PRO A 73 -2.07 12.30 -6.17
CA PRO A 73 -1.77 13.72 -6.31
C PRO A 73 -3.02 14.63 -6.27
N ALA A 74 -4.24 14.09 -6.33
CA ALA A 74 -5.45 14.88 -6.18
C ALA A 74 -6.06 14.71 -4.77
N GLY A 75 -6.07 15.80 -4.01
CA GLY A 75 -6.68 15.86 -2.68
C GLY A 75 -5.66 15.97 -1.55
N GLU A 76 -4.40 15.65 -1.81
CA GLU A 76 -3.32 15.74 -0.84
C GLU A 76 -2.73 17.14 -0.72
N SER A 77 -2.38 17.57 0.49
CA SER A 77 -1.81 18.90 0.72
C SER A 77 -0.80 18.95 1.86
N LEU A 78 0.12 19.92 1.80
CA LEU A 78 1.05 20.20 2.90
C LEU A 78 0.33 20.60 4.20
N GLU A 79 -0.83 21.27 4.09
CA GLU A 79 -1.66 21.63 5.25
C GLU A 79 -2.05 20.38 6.05
N TYR A 80 -2.52 19.32 5.38
CA TYR A 80 -2.89 18.09 6.04
C TYR A 80 -1.68 17.33 6.60
N VAL A 81 -0.56 17.31 5.88
CA VAL A 81 0.71 16.74 6.37
C VAL A 81 1.12 17.40 7.70
N GLU A 82 1.11 18.73 7.76
CA GLU A 82 1.47 19.50 8.95
C GLU A 82 0.48 19.25 10.10
N SER A 83 -0.82 19.22 9.82
CA SER A 83 -1.84 18.92 10.83
C SER A 83 -1.67 17.52 11.42
N ILE A 84 -1.49 16.50 10.58
CA ILE A 84 -1.30 15.11 11.01
C ILE A 84 -0.09 15.00 11.94
N ILE A 85 1.04 15.61 11.56
CA ILE A 85 2.26 15.66 12.38
C ILE A 85 1.97 16.31 13.74
N ASN A 86 1.26 17.43 13.75
CA ASN A 86 0.92 18.14 14.97
C ASN A 86 -0.01 17.32 15.87
N ASP A 87 -1.03 16.67 15.32
CA ASP A 87 -2.00 15.87 16.07
C ASP A 87 -1.36 14.62 16.68
N VAL A 88 -0.49 13.91 15.93
CA VAL A 88 0.22 12.73 16.47
C VAL A 88 1.16 13.14 17.61
N ARG A 89 1.86 14.28 17.48
CA ARG A 89 2.67 14.84 18.57
C ARG A 89 1.83 15.28 19.76
N TRP A 90 0.68 15.91 19.51
CA TRP A 90 -0.24 16.36 20.55
C TRP A 90 -0.82 15.17 21.34
N LEU A 91 -1.08 14.04 20.68
CA LEU A 91 -1.45 12.77 21.33
C LEU A 91 -0.31 12.17 22.18
N GLY A 92 0.91 12.71 22.12
CA GLY A 92 2.06 12.32 22.94
C GLY A 92 2.94 11.24 22.31
N PHE A 93 2.79 10.98 21.01
CA PHE A 93 3.60 9.98 20.31
C PHE A 93 4.72 10.63 19.48
N ASP A 94 5.84 9.91 19.38
CA ASP A 94 7.00 10.33 18.61
C ASP A 94 7.46 9.18 17.69
N TRP A 95 7.71 9.51 16.43
CA TRP A 95 8.26 8.60 15.43
C TRP A 95 9.78 8.81 15.25
N GLN A 96 10.42 9.65 16.04
CA GLN A 96 11.86 9.97 15.96
C GLN A 96 12.21 10.46 14.54
N ASP A 97 13.16 9.81 13.88
CA ASP A 97 13.60 10.08 12.52
C ASP A 97 12.81 9.28 11.45
N ARG A 98 11.69 8.64 11.82
CA ARG A 98 10.89 7.72 10.98
C ARG A 98 9.65 8.36 10.36
N LEU A 99 9.82 9.58 9.86
CA LEU A 99 8.83 10.23 9.00
C LEU A 99 9.10 9.83 7.55
N PHE A 100 8.15 9.13 6.94
CA PHE A 100 8.26 8.66 5.57
C PHE A 100 7.12 9.19 4.70
N TYR A 101 7.34 9.15 3.40
CA TYR A 101 6.36 9.48 2.37
C TYR A 101 6.36 8.36 1.34
N ALA A 102 5.19 7.82 1.00
CA ALA A 102 5.09 6.81 -0.06
C ALA A 102 5.66 7.34 -1.40
N SER A 103 5.57 8.65 -1.63
CA SER A 103 6.14 9.35 -2.78
C SER A 103 7.68 9.31 -2.83
N ASP A 104 8.37 9.14 -1.70
CA ASP A 104 9.82 8.93 -1.69
C ASP A 104 10.19 7.57 -2.32
N TYR A 105 9.24 6.64 -2.41
CA TYR A 105 9.43 5.30 -2.98
C TYR A 105 9.01 5.17 -4.45
N PHE A 106 8.46 6.20 -5.11
CA PHE A 106 7.90 6.07 -6.46
C PHE A 106 8.85 5.44 -7.48
N GLU A 107 10.15 5.77 -7.46
CA GLU A 107 11.11 5.11 -8.34
C GLU A 107 11.24 3.63 -8.01
N GLN A 108 11.34 3.27 -6.72
CA GLN A 108 11.45 1.88 -6.30
C GLN A 108 10.19 1.08 -6.63
N LEU A 109 9.01 1.66 -6.43
CA LEU A 109 7.73 1.08 -6.84
C LEU A 109 7.66 0.87 -8.36
N TYR A 110 8.16 1.82 -9.15
CA TYR A 110 8.23 1.67 -10.61
C TYR A 110 9.15 0.50 -11.00
N GLN A 111 10.31 0.35 -10.35
CA GLN A 111 11.22 -0.76 -10.62
C GLN A 111 10.61 -2.12 -10.24
N PHE A 112 9.85 -2.19 -9.14
CA PHE A 112 9.09 -3.40 -8.79
C PHE A 112 8.01 -3.73 -9.83
N ALA A 113 7.31 -2.73 -10.36
CA ALA A 113 6.36 -2.93 -11.46
C ALA A 113 7.06 -3.47 -12.72
N VAL A 114 8.23 -2.92 -13.07
CA VAL A 114 9.08 -3.44 -14.17
C VAL A 114 9.50 -4.89 -13.90
N GLN A 115 9.85 -5.25 -12.67
CA GLN A 115 10.18 -6.62 -12.30
C GLN A 115 8.99 -7.56 -12.50
N LEU A 116 7.78 -7.17 -12.08
CA LEU A 116 6.57 -7.95 -12.31
C LEU A 116 6.28 -8.17 -13.80
N ILE A 117 6.48 -7.15 -14.64
CA ILE A 117 6.35 -7.28 -16.10
C ILE A 117 7.36 -8.31 -16.64
N LYS A 118 8.63 -8.22 -16.23
CA LYS A 118 9.71 -9.14 -16.67
C LYS A 118 9.44 -10.61 -16.33
N VAL A 119 8.76 -10.88 -15.23
CA VAL A 119 8.37 -12.25 -14.84
C VAL A 119 6.98 -12.65 -15.33
N GLY A 120 6.36 -11.86 -16.20
CA GLY A 120 5.05 -12.14 -16.80
C GLY A 120 3.87 -12.03 -15.81
N LYS A 121 4.05 -11.32 -14.69
CA LYS A 121 3.06 -11.13 -13.62
C LYS A 121 2.38 -9.76 -13.65
N ALA A 122 2.70 -8.92 -14.62
CA ALA A 122 1.98 -7.69 -14.90
C ALA A 122 1.94 -7.40 -16.40
N TYR A 123 0.90 -6.71 -16.85
CA TYR A 123 0.71 -6.31 -18.25
C TYR A 123 0.02 -4.95 -18.34
N VAL A 124 0.30 -4.21 -19.42
CA VAL A 124 -0.39 -2.96 -19.73
C VAL A 124 -1.73 -3.31 -20.39
N CYS A 125 -2.81 -2.81 -19.82
CA CYS A 125 -4.17 -2.94 -20.35
C CYS A 125 -4.60 -1.62 -20.96
N SER A 126 -5.12 -1.68 -22.19
CA SER A 126 -5.59 -0.52 -22.97
C SER A 126 -7.11 -0.45 -23.08
N LEU A 127 -7.82 -1.13 -22.17
CA LEU A 127 -9.27 -0.99 -22.02
C LEU A 127 -9.59 0.23 -21.18
N SER A 128 -10.73 0.85 -21.48
CA SER A 128 -11.31 1.91 -20.65
C SER A 128 -11.66 1.39 -19.25
N ALA A 129 -11.82 2.32 -18.30
CA ALA A 129 -12.21 1.98 -16.93
C ALA A 129 -13.55 1.23 -16.87
N ASP A 130 -14.52 1.61 -17.72
CA ASP A 130 -15.82 0.95 -17.81
C ASP A 130 -15.70 -0.47 -18.37
N GLU A 131 -14.93 -0.68 -19.44
CA GLU A 131 -14.67 -2.03 -19.98
C GLU A 131 -13.93 -2.93 -18.98
N ILE A 132 -12.97 -2.39 -18.22
CA ILE A 132 -12.29 -3.13 -17.15
C ILE A 132 -13.31 -3.56 -16.08
N ARG A 133 -14.22 -2.66 -15.68
CA ARG A 133 -15.26 -2.96 -14.71
C ARG A 133 -16.18 -4.08 -15.22
N GLU A 134 -16.62 -4.00 -16.47
CA GLU A 134 -17.46 -5.03 -17.10
C GLU A 134 -16.73 -6.39 -17.18
N GLN A 135 -15.46 -6.38 -17.57
CA GLN A 135 -14.66 -7.62 -17.66
C GLN A 135 -14.35 -8.25 -16.31
N ARG A 136 -14.34 -7.50 -15.22
CA ARG A 136 -14.13 -8.08 -13.88
C ARG A 136 -15.29 -8.96 -13.42
N GLY A 137 -16.43 -8.96 -14.12
CA GLY A 137 -17.59 -9.80 -13.79
C GLY A 137 -18.30 -9.34 -12.52
N THR A 138 -19.08 -10.25 -11.93
CA THR A 138 -19.89 -9.99 -10.74
C THR A 138 -19.53 -10.95 -9.60
N LEU A 139 -20.20 -10.85 -8.45
CA LEU A 139 -20.04 -11.80 -7.34
C LEU A 139 -20.43 -13.24 -7.75
N THR A 140 -21.27 -13.37 -8.77
CA THR A 140 -21.78 -14.66 -9.26
C THR A 140 -21.18 -15.06 -10.60
N GLU A 141 -20.67 -14.11 -11.38
CA GLU A 141 -20.11 -14.37 -12.72
C GLU A 141 -18.60 -14.14 -12.72
N PRO A 142 -17.80 -15.09 -13.25
CA PRO A 142 -16.35 -14.94 -13.35
C PRO A 142 -15.97 -13.80 -14.30
N GLY A 143 -14.80 -13.22 -14.07
CA GLY A 143 -14.24 -12.22 -14.97
C GLY A 143 -13.76 -12.84 -16.29
N LYS A 144 -13.60 -11.98 -17.29
CA LYS A 144 -13.07 -12.29 -18.62
C LYS A 144 -11.69 -11.67 -18.78
N GLU A 145 -10.77 -12.40 -19.40
CA GLU A 145 -9.43 -11.88 -19.66
C GLU A 145 -9.48 -10.71 -20.65
N SER A 146 -8.62 -9.71 -20.41
CA SER A 146 -8.42 -8.60 -21.34
C SER A 146 -7.79 -9.13 -22.64
N PRO A 147 -8.16 -8.59 -23.82
CA PRO A 147 -7.47 -8.93 -25.07
C PRO A 147 -5.99 -8.55 -25.04
N TYR A 148 -5.59 -7.64 -24.14
CA TYR A 148 -4.20 -7.20 -23.96
C TYR A 148 -3.42 -8.02 -22.92
N ARG A 149 -4.05 -9.04 -22.32
CA ARG A 149 -3.44 -9.82 -21.23
C ARG A 149 -2.20 -10.59 -21.66
N GLU A 150 -2.19 -11.08 -22.89
CA GLU A 150 -1.09 -11.88 -23.46
C GLU A 150 -0.09 -11.06 -24.30
N ARG A 151 0.00 -9.75 -24.06
CA ARG A 151 1.10 -8.92 -24.58
C ARG A 151 2.46 -9.49 -24.16
N SER A 152 3.43 -9.38 -25.05
CA SER A 152 4.81 -9.79 -24.78
C SER A 152 5.42 -8.96 -23.64
N VAL A 153 6.48 -9.47 -23.02
CA VAL A 153 7.21 -8.72 -21.98
C VAL A 153 7.77 -7.43 -22.57
N GLU A 154 8.31 -7.49 -23.78
CA GLU A 154 8.90 -6.37 -24.51
C GLU A 154 7.89 -5.27 -24.79
N GLU A 155 6.69 -5.63 -25.28
CA GLU A 155 5.61 -4.68 -25.53
C GLU A 155 5.11 -4.02 -24.24
N ASN A 156 4.96 -4.80 -23.16
CA ASN A 156 4.55 -4.25 -21.87
C ASN A 156 5.58 -3.28 -21.30
N LEU A 157 6.88 -3.58 -21.42
CA LEU A 157 7.96 -2.70 -20.96
C LEU A 157 8.01 -1.40 -21.76
N ASP A 158 7.86 -1.46 -23.09
CA ASP A 158 7.79 -0.27 -23.94
C ASP A 158 6.60 0.63 -23.57
N LEU A 159 5.40 0.05 -23.53
CA LEU A 159 4.18 0.79 -23.20
C LEU A 159 4.26 1.39 -21.81
N PHE A 160 4.73 0.66 -20.81
CA PHE A 160 4.83 1.17 -19.44
C PHE A 160 5.86 2.30 -19.32
N ALA A 161 6.98 2.22 -20.04
CA ALA A 161 7.95 3.31 -20.10
C ALA A 161 7.36 4.57 -20.77
N ARG A 162 6.57 4.41 -21.84
CA ARG A 162 5.89 5.50 -22.54
C ARG A 162 4.74 6.12 -21.72
N MET A 163 4.04 5.30 -20.91
CA MET A 163 3.11 5.79 -19.89
C MET A 163 3.83 6.69 -18.90
N ARG A 164 4.99 6.28 -18.37
CA ARG A 164 5.83 7.10 -17.48
C ARG A 164 6.32 8.39 -18.15
N ALA A 165 6.61 8.34 -19.45
CA ALA A 165 7.03 9.50 -20.24
C ALA A 165 5.90 10.49 -20.56
N GLY A 166 4.65 10.15 -20.25
CA GLY A 166 3.48 11.02 -20.44
C GLY A 166 2.94 11.05 -21.87
N GLU A 167 3.27 10.05 -22.69
CA GLU A 167 2.86 9.98 -24.11
C GLU A 167 1.35 9.77 -24.29
N PHE A 168 0.66 9.19 -23.30
CA PHE A 168 -0.74 8.81 -23.39
C PHE A 168 -1.64 9.63 -22.48
N GLU A 169 -2.89 9.79 -22.91
CA GLU A 169 -3.93 10.48 -22.15
C GLU A 169 -4.32 9.77 -20.84
N ASP A 170 -4.88 10.53 -19.91
CA ASP A 170 -5.39 10.01 -18.65
C ASP A 170 -6.46 8.93 -18.93
N GLY A 171 -6.30 7.76 -18.32
CA GLY A 171 -7.18 6.62 -18.54
C GLY A 171 -6.96 5.84 -19.85
N ALA A 172 -6.03 6.26 -20.72
CA ALA A 172 -5.74 5.52 -21.95
C ALA A 172 -5.17 4.13 -21.68
N HIS A 173 -4.25 4.03 -20.70
CA HIS A 173 -3.64 2.77 -20.28
C HIS A 173 -3.53 2.68 -18.75
N VAL A 174 -3.54 1.44 -18.27
CA VAL A 174 -3.23 1.09 -16.88
C VAL A 174 -2.30 -0.12 -16.84
N LEU A 175 -1.44 -0.20 -15.84
CA LEU A 175 -0.70 -1.44 -15.56
C LEU A 175 -1.56 -2.31 -14.65
N ARG A 176 -1.78 -3.57 -15.00
CA ARG A 176 -2.54 -4.54 -14.19
C ARG A 176 -1.64 -5.70 -13.77
N ALA A 177 -1.86 -6.25 -12.58
CA ALA A 177 -1.31 -7.53 -12.20
C ALA A 177 -1.96 -8.65 -13.04
N LYS A 178 -1.22 -9.70 -13.34
CA LYS A 178 -1.70 -10.92 -13.99
C LYS A 178 -1.87 -12.02 -12.94
N ILE A 179 -3.10 -12.19 -12.44
CA ILE A 179 -3.44 -13.08 -11.32
C ILE A 179 -4.46 -14.12 -11.79
N ASP A 180 -5.74 -13.96 -11.44
CA ASP A 180 -6.79 -14.92 -11.75
C ASP A 180 -8.14 -14.19 -11.93
N MET A 181 -8.60 -14.10 -13.18
CA MET A 181 -9.88 -13.47 -13.51
C MET A 181 -11.10 -14.26 -13.00
N THR A 182 -10.93 -15.52 -12.61
CA THR A 182 -12.00 -16.37 -12.07
C THR A 182 -12.05 -16.39 -10.55
N SER A 183 -11.13 -15.69 -9.88
CA SER A 183 -11.04 -15.70 -8.42
C SER A 183 -12.36 -15.27 -7.75
N PRO A 184 -12.77 -15.93 -6.65
CA PRO A 184 -13.91 -15.46 -5.85
C PRO A 184 -13.62 -14.11 -5.17
N ASN A 185 -12.33 -13.80 -4.93
CA ASN A 185 -11.93 -12.49 -4.45
C ASN A 185 -11.76 -11.53 -5.63
N PHE A 186 -12.62 -10.50 -5.69
CA PHE A 186 -12.59 -9.47 -6.72
C PHE A 186 -11.24 -8.78 -6.85
N LEU A 187 -10.52 -8.57 -5.75
CA LEU A 187 -9.23 -7.90 -5.75
C LEU A 187 -8.13 -8.73 -6.41
N MET A 188 -8.34 -10.04 -6.55
CA MET A 188 -7.45 -10.94 -7.27
C MET A 188 -7.75 -11.03 -8.78
N ARG A 189 -8.80 -10.34 -9.26
CA ARG A 189 -9.16 -10.30 -10.69
C ARG A 189 -8.38 -9.20 -11.42
N ASP A 190 -7.10 -9.49 -11.68
CA ASP A 190 -6.12 -8.62 -12.34
C ASP A 190 -6.23 -7.14 -11.88
N PRO A 191 -5.93 -6.83 -10.61
CA PRO A 191 -6.05 -5.48 -10.07
C PRO A 191 -5.13 -4.49 -10.80
N VAL A 192 -5.53 -3.22 -10.83
CA VAL A 192 -4.70 -2.14 -11.37
C VAL A 192 -3.57 -1.84 -10.37
N LEU A 193 -2.34 -1.77 -10.87
CA LEU A 193 -1.14 -1.40 -10.12
C LEU A 193 -0.73 0.05 -10.35
N TYR A 194 -0.90 0.55 -11.58
CA TYR A 194 -0.62 1.95 -11.95
C TYR A 194 -1.71 2.51 -12.86
N ARG A 195 -1.97 3.80 -12.70
CA ARG A 195 -2.83 4.61 -13.58
C ARG A 195 -2.10 5.85 -14.08
N ILE A 196 -2.46 6.32 -15.27
CA ILE A 196 -2.05 7.64 -15.77
C ILE A 196 -2.95 8.70 -15.16
N LYS A 197 -2.35 9.73 -14.56
CA LYS A 197 -3.04 10.88 -13.99
C LYS A 197 -2.13 12.09 -14.11
N ARG A 198 -2.46 13.05 -14.97
CA ARG A 198 -1.67 14.28 -15.12
C ARG A 198 -2.08 15.32 -14.09
N ALA A 199 -1.57 15.13 -12.88
CA ALA A 199 -1.72 16.06 -11.76
C ALA A 199 -0.35 16.38 -11.16
N THR A 200 -0.23 17.58 -10.58
CA THR A 200 0.99 18.00 -9.87
C THR A 200 0.94 17.45 -8.46
N HIS A 201 1.93 16.65 -8.09
CA HIS A 201 2.07 16.15 -6.72
C HIS A 201 2.71 17.19 -5.82
N TYR A 202 2.20 17.40 -4.60
CA TYR A 202 2.68 18.48 -3.71
C TYR A 202 4.18 18.38 -3.35
N ARG A 203 4.74 17.16 -3.26
CA ARG A 203 6.19 16.92 -3.10
C ARG A 203 6.98 16.72 -4.40
N THR A 204 6.53 15.83 -5.27
CA THR A 204 7.32 15.41 -6.45
C THR A 204 7.08 16.29 -7.68
N GLY A 205 6.15 17.25 -7.60
CA GLY A 205 5.83 18.18 -8.68
C GLY A 205 5.26 17.46 -9.90
N ALA A 206 5.75 17.83 -11.09
CA ALA A 206 5.36 17.22 -12.37
C ALA A 206 6.32 16.09 -12.82
N LYS A 207 7.14 15.55 -11.92
CA LYS A 207 8.11 14.47 -12.27
C LYS A 207 7.43 13.16 -12.65
N TRP A 208 6.20 12.95 -12.19
CA TRP A 208 5.42 11.74 -12.42
C TRP A 208 4.08 12.08 -13.05
N CYS A 209 3.67 11.27 -14.02
CA CYS A 209 2.32 11.29 -14.61
C CYS A 209 1.63 9.93 -14.51
N ILE A 210 2.31 8.94 -13.92
CA ILE A 210 1.75 7.66 -13.51
C ILE A 210 1.88 7.53 -12.00
N TYR A 211 0.84 7.03 -11.35
CA TYR A 211 0.79 6.91 -9.90
C TYR A 211 0.40 5.48 -9.52
N PRO A 212 1.07 4.89 -8.51
CA PRO A 212 0.74 3.56 -8.03
C PRO A 212 -0.62 3.56 -7.35
N MET A 213 -1.32 2.43 -7.41
CA MET A 213 -2.55 2.21 -6.64
C MET A 213 -2.22 1.83 -5.19
N TYR A 214 -3.15 2.11 -4.27
CA TYR A 214 -3.02 1.81 -2.84
C TYR A 214 -2.48 0.41 -2.55
N ASP A 215 -3.10 -0.64 -3.08
CA ASP A 215 -2.69 -2.03 -2.81
C ASP A 215 -1.24 -2.32 -3.20
N PHE A 216 -0.74 -1.66 -4.24
CA PHE A 216 0.62 -1.82 -4.72
C PHE A 216 1.61 -1.01 -3.89
N ALA A 217 1.31 0.25 -3.60
CA ALA A 217 2.18 1.11 -2.81
C ALA A 217 2.26 0.67 -1.34
N HIS A 218 1.14 0.24 -0.76
CA HIS A 218 1.03 -0.02 0.68
C HIS A 218 1.93 -1.19 1.14
N CYS A 219 1.82 -2.35 0.48
CA CYS A 219 2.61 -3.53 0.82
C CYS A 219 4.10 -3.33 0.56
N LEU A 220 4.44 -2.65 -0.54
CA LEU A 220 5.82 -2.36 -0.89
C LEU A 220 6.46 -1.34 0.04
N SER A 221 5.72 -0.31 0.45
CA SER A 221 6.20 0.65 1.45
C SER A 221 6.48 -0.05 2.79
N ASP A 222 5.60 -0.95 3.22
CA ASP A 222 5.83 -1.76 4.43
C ASP A 222 7.05 -2.68 4.32
N SER A 223 7.28 -3.29 3.16
CA SER A 223 8.48 -4.10 2.90
C SER A 223 9.77 -3.27 2.90
N ILE A 224 9.77 -2.11 2.23
CA ILE A 224 10.90 -1.17 2.18
C ILE A 224 11.29 -0.72 3.59
N GLU A 225 10.30 -0.40 4.41
CA GLU A 225 10.45 0.05 5.80
C GLU A 225 10.69 -1.09 6.79
N LYS A 226 10.63 -2.36 6.35
CA LYS A 226 10.81 -3.56 7.17
C LYS A 226 9.82 -3.66 8.33
N ILE A 227 8.58 -3.22 8.08
CA ILE A 227 7.44 -3.38 8.98
C ILE A 227 7.21 -4.87 9.22
N THR A 228 6.99 -5.24 10.48
CA THR A 228 6.74 -6.64 10.85
C THR A 228 5.25 -6.91 11.05
N HIS A 229 4.51 -5.90 11.52
CA HIS A 229 3.08 -6.00 11.81
C HIS A 229 2.37 -4.81 11.16
N SER A 230 1.89 -5.01 9.93
CA SER A 230 1.07 -4.05 9.19
C SER A 230 -0.37 -4.12 9.69
N ILE A 231 -0.79 -3.12 10.47
CA ILE A 231 -2.12 -3.10 11.11
C ILE A 231 -3.03 -2.14 10.35
N CYS A 232 -4.18 -2.64 9.90
CA CYS A 232 -5.22 -1.88 9.22
C CYS A 232 -6.61 -2.24 9.76
N THR A 233 -7.64 -1.58 9.23
CA THR A 233 -9.05 -1.84 9.58
C THR A 233 -9.64 -2.97 8.73
N LEU A 234 -10.83 -3.46 9.09
CA LEU A 234 -11.46 -4.65 8.50
C LEU A 234 -11.85 -4.46 7.03
N GLU A 235 -12.04 -3.22 6.57
CA GLU A 235 -12.34 -2.91 5.17
C GLU A 235 -11.26 -3.43 4.20
N PHE A 236 -10.03 -3.63 4.70
CA PHE A 236 -8.89 -4.15 3.93
C PHE A 236 -8.64 -5.65 4.11
N GLU A 237 -9.50 -6.39 4.82
CA GLU A 237 -9.34 -7.84 5.00
C GLU A 237 -9.25 -8.57 3.65
N ASN A 238 -10.11 -8.20 2.70
CA ASN A 238 -10.11 -8.78 1.35
C ASN A 238 -8.89 -8.38 0.51
N ASN A 239 -8.15 -7.33 0.90
CA ASN A 239 -6.93 -6.87 0.22
C ASN A 239 -5.71 -7.70 0.65
N ARG A 240 -5.76 -8.36 1.80
CA ARG A 240 -4.63 -9.15 2.33
C ARG A 240 -4.10 -10.22 1.37
N PRO A 241 -4.94 -11.00 0.64
CA PRO A 241 -4.43 -11.92 -0.38
C PRO A 241 -3.63 -11.24 -1.50
N LEU A 242 -4.00 -10.01 -1.87
CA LEU A 242 -3.26 -9.23 -2.86
C LEU A 242 -1.95 -8.67 -2.27
N TYR A 243 -1.99 -8.19 -1.03
CA TYR A 243 -0.80 -7.79 -0.28
C TYR A 243 0.24 -8.92 -0.27
N ASP A 244 -0.17 -10.12 0.15
CA ASP A 244 0.70 -11.30 0.24
C ASP A 244 1.20 -11.71 -1.17
N TRP A 245 0.32 -11.71 -2.17
CA TRP A 245 0.68 -12.05 -3.55
C TRP A 245 1.78 -11.14 -4.12
N ILE A 246 1.68 -9.82 -3.92
CA ILE A 246 2.68 -8.86 -4.44
C ILE A 246 4.05 -9.15 -3.85
N LEU A 247 4.13 -9.33 -2.53
CA LEU A 247 5.40 -9.60 -1.83
C LEU A 247 5.99 -10.94 -2.28
N ASP A 248 5.16 -11.98 -2.42
CA ASP A 248 5.58 -13.31 -2.87
C ASP A 248 6.14 -13.28 -4.31
N GLN A 249 5.47 -12.58 -5.24
CA GLN A 249 5.95 -12.48 -6.62
C GLN A 249 7.27 -11.70 -6.73
N LEU A 250 7.49 -10.76 -5.82
CA LEU A 250 8.72 -9.95 -5.78
C LEU A 250 9.82 -10.56 -4.90
N LYS A 251 9.50 -11.63 -4.16
CA LYS A 251 10.39 -12.34 -3.22
C LYS A 251 10.95 -11.42 -2.14
N LEU A 252 10.07 -10.60 -1.55
CA LEU A 252 10.39 -9.62 -0.52
C LEU A 252 10.07 -10.11 0.90
#